data_AF-A0A949JC53-F1
#
_entry.id   AF-A0A949JC53-F1
#
_cell.length_a   1.000
_cell.length_b   1.000
_cell.length_c   1.000
_cell.angle_alpha   90.00
_cell.angle_beta   90.00
_cell.angle_gamma   90.00
#
_symmetry.space_group_name_H-M   'P 1'
#
loop_
_entity.id
_entity.type
_entity.pdbx_description
1 polymer ?
#
loop_
_entity_poly.entity_id
_entity_poly.type
_entity_poly.pdbx_seq_one_letter_code
_entity_poly.pdbx_strand_id
1 'polypeptide(L)'
;MAAAYIHFFLGIGVAYLFGYSGIEVLIVGLIGALQDMDAVSFLFYRQISRSRASELFMHRGITHTILFIALMSGIVFFFHAILGLIILINFSLHIFTDYVTSWGIAPFQPFSKKRYSLGLMTIYDIPLTAFSLFTALSGILSFDVVWAFMVFFGYIGLRFLLKRRLPHRDLLVPVGNITYTFCIPEDDYTVGEIDIFGKISQISIPRADSSIEPEIIEMIDSKIKESMLSHLLEYPVYTMEKGTIVIRDARYSLFPKSSRFRFEIFFDKDTGTLFMELAGRRVDL
;
A
#
# COMPACT_ATOMS: atom_id res chain seq x y z
N MET A 1 -5.69 -7.44 -4.73
CA MET A 1 -6.53 -8.64 -4.47
C MET A 1 -6.46 -9.13 -3.03
N ALA A 2 -5.29 -9.37 -2.44
CA ALA A 2 -5.26 -9.94 -1.08
C ALA A 2 -5.80 -9.00 0.01
N ALA A 3 -5.60 -7.67 -0.12
CA ALA A 3 -6.19 -6.66 0.77
C ALA A 3 -7.74 -6.62 0.72
N ALA A 4 -8.33 -6.86 -0.46
CA ALA A 4 -9.78 -6.88 -0.63
C ALA A 4 -10.48 -7.94 0.24
N TYR A 5 -9.80 -9.06 0.54
CA TYR A 5 -10.34 -10.07 1.45
C TYR A 5 -10.46 -9.56 2.88
N ILE A 6 -9.48 -8.81 3.37
CA ILE A 6 -9.54 -8.20 4.71
C ILE A 6 -10.77 -7.32 4.81
N HIS A 7 -10.97 -6.43 3.83
CA HIS A 7 -12.11 -5.50 3.83
C HIS A 7 -13.45 -6.22 3.71
N PHE A 8 -13.52 -7.26 2.86
CA PHE A 8 -14.70 -8.13 2.74
C PHE A 8 -15.05 -8.81 4.08
N PHE A 9 -14.06 -9.42 4.74
CA PHE A 9 -14.26 -10.14 5.99
C PHE A 9 -14.63 -9.21 7.15
N LEU A 10 -14.01 -8.04 7.22
CA LEU A 10 -14.40 -7.01 8.19
C LEU A 10 -15.82 -6.51 7.93
N GLY A 11 -16.24 -6.39 6.67
CA GLY A 11 -17.61 -6.04 6.31
C GLY A 11 -18.65 -7.05 6.78
N ILE A 12 -18.34 -8.35 6.70
CA ILE A 12 -19.16 -9.40 7.32
C ILE A 12 -19.23 -9.20 8.85
N GLY A 13 -18.10 -8.90 9.49
CA GLY A 13 -18.04 -8.60 10.92
C GLY A 13 -18.95 -7.43 11.32
N VAL A 14 -18.90 -6.34 10.55
CA VAL A 14 -19.78 -5.18 10.76
C VAL A 14 -21.24 -5.61 10.59
N ALA A 15 -21.58 -6.42 9.60
CA ALA A 15 -22.94 -6.91 9.41
C ALA A 15 -23.47 -7.67 10.65
N TYR A 16 -22.63 -8.52 11.26
CA TYR A 16 -23.00 -9.21 12.51
C TYR A 16 -23.22 -8.27 13.69
N LEU A 17 -22.44 -7.18 13.81
CA LEU A 17 -22.67 -6.16 14.84
C LEU A 17 -24.06 -5.50 14.74
N PHE A 18 -24.64 -5.48 13.54
CA PHE A 18 -25.98 -4.97 13.27
C PHE A 18 -27.07 -6.05 13.25
N GLY A 19 -26.73 -7.30 13.60
CA GLY A 19 -27.67 -8.41 13.70
C GLY A 19 -28.07 -9.06 12.37
N TYR A 20 -27.38 -8.73 11.26
CA TYR A 20 -27.62 -9.40 9.98
C TYR A 20 -27.16 -10.85 10.02
N SER A 21 -27.76 -11.70 9.18
CA SER A 21 -27.37 -13.11 9.05
C SER A 21 -27.57 -13.65 7.62
N GLY A 22 -27.16 -14.90 7.38
CA GLY A 22 -27.41 -15.58 6.10
C GLY A 22 -26.76 -14.90 4.89
N ILE A 23 -27.56 -14.57 3.88
CA ILE A 23 -27.07 -13.92 2.64
C ILE A 23 -26.78 -12.43 2.84
N GLU A 24 -27.45 -11.78 3.79
CA GLU A 24 -27.34 -10.34 4.02
C GLU A 24 -25.93 -9.95 4.46
N VAL A 25 -25.30 -10.78 5.31
CA VAL A 25 -23.92 -10.54 5.75
C VAL A 25 -22.92 -10.62 4.60
N LEU A 26 -23.16 -11.47 3.60
CA LEU A 26 -22.31 -11.54 2.41
C LEU A 26 -22.48 -10.29 1.54
N ILE A 27 -23.71 -9.77 1.41
CA ILE A 27 -23.99 -8.52 0.68
C ILE A 27 -23.29 -7.35 1.37
N VAL A 28 -23.42 -7.22 2.70
CA VAL A 28 -22.75 -6.15 3.46
C VAL A 28 -21.23 -6.29 3.40
N GLY A 29 -20.70 -7.51 3.44
CA GLY A 29 -19.28 -7.79 3.19
C GLY A 29 -18.81 -7.27 1.83
N LEU A 30 -19.55 -7.56 0.76
CA LEU A 30 -19.25 -7.07 -0.59
C LEU A 30 -19.31 -5.54 -0.68
N ILE A 31 -20.28 -4.91 -0.01
CA ILE A 31 -20.34 -3.46 0.10
C ILE A 31 -19.05 -2.92 0.75
N GLY A 32 -18.56 -3.53 1.83
CA GLY A 32 -17.29 -3.12 2.45
C GLY A 32 -16.06 -3.25 1.53
N ALA A 33 -16.08 -4.20 0.61
CA ALA A 33 -15.03 -4.36 -0.41
C ALA A 33 -15.22 -3.48 -1.66
N LEU A 34 -16.34 -2.77 -1.79
CA LEU A 34 -16.69 -1.99 -3.00
C LEU A 34 -15.65 -0.91 -3.33
N GLN A 35 -15.00 -0.32 -2.31
CA GLN A 35 -13.95 0.68 -2.53
C GLN A 35 -12.74 0.11 -3.31
N ASP A 36 -12.48 -1.19 -3.19
CA ASP A 36 -11.44 -1.94 -3.90
C ASP A 36 -11.91 -2.46 -5.28
N MET A 37 -13.08 -2.05 -5.76
CA MET A 37 -13.53 -2.36 -7.13
C MET A 37 -12.89 -1.46 -8.20
N ASP A 38 -11.69 -0.94 -7.92
CA ASP A 38 -10.82 -0.28 -8.91
C ASP A 38 -10.35 -1.24 -10.04
N ALA A 39 -10.71 -2.52 -9.97
CA ALA A 39 -10.71 -3.46 -11.10
C ALA A 39 -11.38 -2.88 -12.37
N VAL A 40 -12.41 -2.04 -12.22
CA VAL A 40 -13.04 -1.36 -13.37
C VAL A 40 -12.07 -0.35 -14.00
N SER A 41 -11.28 0.36 -13.19
CA SER A 41 -10.24 1.26 -13.68
C SER A 41 -9.16 0.52 -14.47
N PHE A 42 -8.88 -0.75 -14.15
CA PHE A 42 -7.96 -1.57 -14.94
C PHE A 42 -8.44 -1.82 -16.38
N LEU A 43 -9.75 -1.96 -16.60
CA LEU A 43 -10.31 -2.15 -17.95
C LEU A 43 -10.04 -0.93 -18.87
N PHE A 44 -9.91 0.25 -18.27
CA PHE A 44 -9.65 1.51 -18.97
C PHE A 44 -8.28 2.10 -18.63
N TYR A 45 -7.36 1.28 -18.11
CA TYR A 45 -6.08 1.75 -17.56
C TYR A 45 -5.30 2.61 -18.56
N ARG A 46 -5.23 2.19 -19.83
CA ARG A 46 -4.49 2.91 -20.89
C ARG A 46 -5.06 4.30 -21.17
N GLN A 47 -6.38 4.45 -21.10
CA GLN A 47 -7.06 5.72 -21.33
C GLN A 47 -6.92 6.60 -20.09
N ILE A 48 -7.11 6.02 -18.90
CA ILE A 48 -7.00 6.70 -17.62
C ILE A 48 -5.58 7.21 -17.39
N SER A 49 -4.55 6.40 -17.65
CA SER A 49 -3.14 6.74 -17.42
C SER A 49 -2.66 7.93 -18.24
N ARG A 50 -3.27 8.15 -19.42
CA ARG A 50 -2.98 9.31 -20.29
C ARG A 50 -3.73 10.57 -19.90
N SER A 51 -4.69 10.47 -18.98
CA SER A 51 -5.48 11.62 -18.53
C SER A 51 -4.75 12.40 -17.43
N ARG A 52 -5.03 13.71 -17.34
CA ARG A 52 -4.55 14.55 -16.22
C ARG A 52 -5.12 14.16 -14.86
N ALA A 53 -6.14 13.29 -14.85
CA ALA A 53 -6.84 12.82 -13.65
C ALA A 53 -6.51 11.35 -13.34
N SER A 54 -5.47 10.77 -13.96
CA SER A 54 -5.09 9.37 -13.81
C SER A 54 -5.01 8.95 -12.33
N GLU A 55 -4.37 9.78 -11.51
CA GLU A 55 -4.21 9.58 -10.06
C GLU A 55 -5.52 9.40 -9.29
N LEU A 56 -6.63 10.01 -9.74
CA LEU A 56 -7.93 9.90 -9.07
C LEU A 56 -8.61 8.55 -9.30
N PHE A 57 -8.27 7.89 -10.41
CA PHE A 57 -8.88 6.63 -10.83
C PHE A 57 -7.97 5.43 -10.59
N MET A 58 -6.73 5.65 -10.14
CA MET A 58 -5.84 4.57 -9.71
C MET A 58 -6.32 3.94 -8.39
N HIS A 59 -5.80 2.75 -8.08
CA HIS A 59 -6.04 2.07 -6.81
C HIS A 59 -5.76 3.02 -5.63
N ARG A 60 -6.75 3.17 -4.74
CA ARG A 60 -6.74 4.14 -3.62
C ARG A 60 -6.70 5.61 -4.01
N GLY A 61 -7.34 5.91 -5.15
CA GLY A 61 -7.68 7.26 -5.58
C GLY A 61 -8.92 7.78 -4.87
N ILE A 62 -9.87 8.34 -5.62
CA ILE A 62 -11.04 9.06 -5.07
C ILE A 62 -11.94 8.19 -4.18
N THR A 63 -12.02 6.88 -4.43
CA THR A 63 -12.82 5.91 -3.65
C THR A 63 -12.32 5.73 -2.21
N HIS A 64 -11.05 6.06 -1.94
CA HIS A 64 -10.41 5.93 -0.63
C HIS A 64 -10.19 7.32 0.00
N THR A 65 -11.17 8.21 -0.15
CA THR A 65 -11.17 9.56 0.42
C THR A 65 -12.25 9.73 1.47
N ILE A 66 -12.03 10.62 2.43
CA ILE A 66 -13.04 10.99 3.45
C ILE A 66 -14.28 11.58 2.76
N LEU A 67 -14.07 12.35 1.68
CA LEU A 67 -15.14 12.91 0.87
C LEU A 67 -16.03 11.81 0.28
N PHE A 68 -15.44 10.78 -0.32
CA PHE A 68 -16.19 9.66 -0.89
C PHE A 68 -16.98 8.89 0.17
N ILE A 69 -16.39 8.66 1.35
CA ILE A 69 -17.11 8.06 2.48
C ILE A 69 -18.33 8.90 2.85
N ALA A 70 -18.14 10.20 3.10
CA ALA A 70 -19.20 11.08 3.55
C ALA A 70 -20.32 11.19 2.50
N LEU A 71 -19.96 11.27 1.22
CA LEU A 71 -20.92 11.36 0.13
C LEU A 71 -21.72 10.06 -0.02
N MET A 72 -21.06 8.90 -0.14
CA MET A 72 -21.75 7.62 -0.36
C MET A 72 -22.60 7.22 0.84
N SER A 73 -22.03 7.33 2.05
CA SER A 73 -22.78 7.02 3.26
C SER A 73 -23.92 8.02 3.50
N GLY A 74 -23.70 9.31 3.25
CA GLY A 74 -24.72 10.36 3.40
C GLY A 74 -25.89 10.21 2.43
N ILE A 75 -25.63 9.89 1.15
CA ILE A 75 -26.69 9.61 0.16
C ILE A 75 -27.55 8.45 0.64
N VAL A 76 -26.94 7.32 1.03
CA VAL A 76 -27.71 6.15 1.48
C VAL A 76 -28.41 6.43 2.81
N PHE A 77 -27.77 7.17 3.72
CA PHE A 77 -28.35 7.55 5.01
C PHE A 77 -29.66 8.32 4.85
N PHE A 78 -29.76 9.20 3.84
CA PHE A 78 -30.97 9.95 3.54
C PHE A 78 -32.18 9.05 3.21
N PHE A 79 -31.94 7.90 2.56
CA PHE A 79 -33.00 6.94 2.20
C PHE A 79 -33.18 5.82 3.23
N HIS A 80 -32.09 5.40 3.88
CA HIS A 80 -32.07 4.27 4.80
C HIS A 80 -30.96 4.44 5.85
N ALA A 81 -31.28 5.08 6.98
CA ALA A 81 -30.32 5.48 8.01
C ALA A 81 -29.37 4.35 8.49
N ILE A 82 -29.91 3.15 8.77
CA ILE A 82 -29.11 2.02 9.28
C ILE A 82 -28.07 1.57 8.24
N LEU A 83 -28.48 1.36 6.98
CA LEU A 83 -27.59 1.00 5.88
C LEU A 83 -26.55 2.10 5.62
N GLY A 84 -26.94 3.38 5.67
CA GLY A 84 -26.01 4.50 5.58
C GLY A 84 -24.93 4.45 6.66
N LEU A 85 -25.31 4.14 7.90
CA LEU A 85 -24.37 3.96 9.02
C LEU A 85 -23.45 2.74 8.81
N ILE A 86 -23.97 1.63 8.31
CA ILE A 86 -23.18 0.44 7.98
C ILE A 86 -22.14 0.76 6.90
N ILE A 87 -22.51 1.49 5.85
CA ILE A 87 -21.58 1.94 4.80
C ILE A 87 -20.52 2.87 5.39
N LEU A 88 -20.91 3.83 6.23
CA LEU A 88 -19.98 4.73 6.90
C LEU A 88 -18.93 3.94 7.70
N ILE A 89 -19.36 2.99 8.53
CA ILE A 89 -18.46 2.17 9.37
C ILE A 89 -17.56 1.30 8.49
N ASN A 90 -18.13 0.61 7.50
CA ASN A 90 -17.37 -0.26 6.60
C ASN A 90 -16.31 0.50 5.82
N PHE A 91 -16.68 1.62 5.20
CA PHE A 91 -15.71 2.38 4.42
C PHE A 91 -14.67 3.06 5.30
N SER A 92 -15.06 3.50 6.51
CA SER A 92 -14.09 4.04 7.48
C SER A 92 -13.10 2.97 7.91
N LEU A 93 -13.57 1.76 8.17
CA LEU A 93 -12.73 0.63 8.56
C LEU A 93 -11.79 0.22 7.42
N HIS A 94 -12.28 0.20 6.19
CA HIS A 94 -11.48 -0.06 4.98
C HIS A 94 -10.37 0.98 4.81
N ILE A 95 -10.69 2.27 4.87
CA ILE A 95 -9.69 3.34 4.78
C ILE A 95 -8.68 3.24 5.92
N PHE A 96 -9.15 2.92 7.13
CA PHE A 96 -8.27 2.74 8.29
C PHE A 96 -7.31 1.55 8.10
N THR A 97 -7.78 0.40 7.63
CA THR A 97 -6.92 -0.76 7.41
C THR A 97 -5.92 -0.52 6.28
N ASP A 98 -6.28 0.27 5.26
CA ASP A 98 -5.32 0.70 4.25
C ASP A 98 -4.30 1.72 4.80
N TYR A 99 -4.71 2.61 5.70
CA TYR A 99 -3.83 3.56 6.38
C TYR A 99 -2.76 2.87 7.24
N VAL A 100 -3.06 1.74 7.86
CA VAL A 100 -2.06 1.02 8.68
C VAL A 100 -1.00 0.29 7.84
N THR A 101 -1.26 0.05 6.56
CA THR A 101 -0.32 -0.61 5.63
C THR A 101 0.76 0.34 5.12
N SER A 102 1.91 -0.18 4.67
CA SER A 102 2.99 0.62 4.04
C SER A 102 2.58 1.37 2.78
N TRP A 103 1.51 0.97 2.10
CA TRP A 103 1.04 1.64 0.89
C TRP A 103 0.22 2.91 1.19
N GLY A 104 -0.42 2.95 2.36
CA GLY A 104 -1.19 4.12 2.82
C GLY A 104 -2.38 4.47 1.95
N ILE A 105 -2.88 5.69 2.17
CA ILE A 105 -4.07 6.29 1.53
C ILE A 105 -3.85 7.79 1.27
N ALA A 106 -4.63 8.39 0.38
CA ALA A 106 -4.67 9.84 0.16
C ALA A 106 -6.05 10.40 0.54
N PRO A 107 -6.37 10.54 1.84
CA PRO A 107 -7.74 10.74 2.33
C PRO A 107 -8.36 12.07 1.88
N PHE A 108 -7.53 13.03 1.46
CA PHE A 108 -7.92 14.38 1.08
C PHE A 108 -7.88 14.62 -0.44
N GLN A 109 -7.75 13.59 -1.29
CA GLN A 109 -7.96 13.77 -2.72
C GLN A 109 -9.42 14.21 -3.00
N PRO A 110 -9.66 15.06 -4.04
CA PRO A 110 -8.68 15.63 -4.98
C PRO A 110 -7.97 16.90 -4.48
N PHE A 111 -8.22 17.35 -3.25
CA PHE A 111 -7.68 18.62 -2.73
C PHE A 111 -6.19 18.54 -2.35
N SER A 112 -5.70 17.35 -2.02
CA SER A 112 -4.28 17.11 -1.74
C SER A 112 -3.83 15.76 -2.28
N LYS A 113 -2.63 15.74 -2.87
CA LYS A 113 -1.97 14.51 -3.33
C LYS A 113 -1.19 13.79 -2.22
N LYS A 114 -1.14 14.35 -1.02
CA LYS A 114 -0.36 13.80 0.08
C LYS A 114 -0.93 12.45 0.54
N ARG A 115 -0.07 11.43 0.53
CA ARG A 115 -0.37 10.10 1.08
C ARG A 115 0.04 10.02 2.55
N TYR A 116 -0.71 9.23 3.30
CA TYR A 116 -0.50 9.00 4.72
C TYR A 116 -0.50 7.50 4.98
N SER A 117 0.41 7.05 5.83
CA SER A 117 0.57 5.66 6.21
C SER A 117 1.17 5.59 7.62
N LEU A 118 0.74 4.62 8.44
CA LEU A 118 1.47 4.27 9.66
C LEU A 118 2.63 3.30 9.41
N GLY A 119 2.67 2.66 8.23
CA GLY A 119 3.70 1.69 7.85
C GLY A 119 3.90 0.59 8.89
N LEU A 120 2.81 0.04 9.44
CA LEU A 120 2.88 -1.00 10.48
C LEU A 120 3.07 -2.38 9.88
N MET A 121 2.48 -2.61 8.71
CA MET A 121 2.42 -3.91 8.05
C MET A 121 2.49 -3.77 6.53
N THR A 122 2.84 -4.87 5.87
CA THR A 122 2.82 -5.00 4.41
C THR A 122 1.38 -4.92 3.89
N ILE A 123 1.21 -4.73 2.58
CA ILE A 123 -0.11 -4.78 1.92
C ILE A 123 -0.80 -6.14 2.15
N TYR A 124 0.00 -7.20 2.25
CA TYR A 124 -0.47 -8.53 2.61
C TYR A 124 0.23 -8.99 3.88
N ASP A 125 -0.49 -8.91 4.99
CA ASP A 125 -0.06 -9.38 6.31
C ASP A 125 -0.90 -10.61 6.67
N ILE A 126 -0.22 -11.75 6.86
CA ILE A 126 -0.88 -13.04 7.07
C ILE A 126 -1.66 -13.05 8.39
N PRO A 127 -1.09 -12.63 9.53
CA PRO A 127 -1.85 -12.52 10.78
C PRO A 127 -3.07 -11.62 10.66
N LEU A 128 -2.95 -10.42 10.06
CA LEU A 128 -4.09 -9.52 9.89
C LEU A 128 -5.20 -10.16 9.04
N THR A 129 -4.81 -10.83 7.96
CA THR A 129 -5.76 -11.56 7.09
C THR A 129 -6.46 -12.66 7.89
N ALA A 130 -5.73 -13.44 8.68
CA ALA A 130 -6.31 -14.48 9.52
C ALA A 130 -7.28 -13.92 10.57
N PHE A 131 -6.95 -12.81 11.23
CA PHE A 131 -7.83 -12.17 12.21
C PHE A 131 -9.06 -11.53 11.57
N SER A 132 -8.95 -11.00 10.35
CA SER A 132 -10.13 -10.53 9.60
C SER A 132 -11.05 -11.69 9.26
N LEU A 133 -10.52 -12.82 8.77
CA LEU A 133 -11.28 -14.04 8.51
C LEU A 133 -11.94 -14.57 9.79
N PHE A 134 -11.22 -14.57 10.92
CA PHE A 134 -11.79 -14.93 12.21
C PHE A 134 -12.99 -14.03 12.58
N THR A 135 -12.92 -12.74 12.25
CA THR A 135 -14.06 -11.81 12.42
C THR A 135 -15.25 -12.18 11.53
N ALA A 136 -15.01 -12.58 10.28
CA ALA A 136 -16.08 -13.05 9.40
C ALA A 136 -16.66 -14.41 9.81
N LEU A 137 -15.88 -15.27 10.46
CA LEU A 137 -16.34 -16.59 10.91
C LEU A 137 -17.02 -16.54 12.28
N SER A 138 -16.93 -15.43 13.02
CA SER A 138 -17.43 -15.35 14.39
C SER A 138 -18.92 -15.68 14.48
N GLY A 139 -19.75 -15.16 13.56
CA GLY A 139 -21.19 -15.44 13.54
C GLY A 139 -21.52 -16.90 13.23
N ILE A 140 -20.74 -17.57 12.37
CA ILE A 140 -20.93 -19.01 12.06
C ILE A 140 -20.52 -19.88 13.25
N LEU A 141 -19.42 -19.51 13.90
CA LEU A 141 -18.85 -20.23 15.03
C LEU A 141 -19.50 -19.86 16.37
N SER A 142 -20.52 -18.99 16.37
CA SER A 142 -21.19 -18.48 17.58
C SER A 142 -20.24 -17.82 18.58
N PHE A 143 -19.15 -17.22 18.08
CA PHE A 143 -18.29 -16.33 18.86
C PHE A 143 -18.83 -14.90 18.79
N ASP A 144 -18.76 -14.19 19.91
CA ASP A 144 -19.08 -12.77 19.95
C ASP A 144 -18.12 -12.01 19.00
N VAL A 145 -18.72 -11.30 18.05
CA VAL A 145 -17.99 -10.54 17.03
C VAL A 145 -17.16 -9.39 17.65
N VAL A 146 -17.55 -8.87 18.81
CA VAL A 146 -16.79 -7.85 19.53
C VAL A 146 -15.44 -8.40 19.98
N TRP A 147 -15.39 -9.65 20.49
CA TRP A 147 -14.12 -10.31 20.82
C TRP A 147 -13.25 -10.52 19.58
N ALA A 148 -13.85 -10.89 18.45
CA ALA A 148 -13.11 -11.04 17.19
C ALA A 148 -12.50 -9.71 16.71
N PHE A 149 -13.25 -8.61 16.74
CA PHE A 149 -12.72 -7.27 16.45
C PHE A 149 -11.64 -6.85 17.44
N MET A 150 -11.78 -7.16 18.73
CA MET A 150 -10.74 -6.84 19.72
C MET A 150 -9.42 -7.56 19.43
N VAL A 151 -9.46 -8.81 18.96
CA VAL A 151 -8.24 -9.52 18.52
C VAL A 151 -7.64 -8.84 17.28
N PHE A 152 -8.47 -8.49 16.30
CA PHE A 152 -8.03 -7.80 15.08
C PHE A 152 -7.35 -6.45 15.38
N PHE A 153 -8.02 -5.57 16.13
CA PHE A 153 -7.45 -4.26 16.51
C PHE A 153 -6.32 -4.39 17.52
N GLY A 154 -6.37 -5.40 18.41
CA GLY A 154 -5.30 -5.71 19.33
C GLY A 154 -3.99 -6.04 18.62
N TYR A 155 -4.06 -6.78 17.50
CA TYR A 155 -2.90 -7.04 16.66
C TYR A 155 -2.32 -5.76 16.03
N ILE A 156 -3.17 -4.88 15.49
CA ILE A 156 -2.75 -3.57 14.96
C ILE A 156 -2.07 -2.74 16.07
N GLY A 157 -2.69 -2.68 17.25
CA GLY A 157 -2.14 -1.98 18.41
C GLY A 157 -0.79 -2.54 18.85
N LEU A 158 -0.65 -3.87 18.88
CA LEU A 158 0.62 -4.53 19.17
C LEU A 158 1.70 -4.13 18.15
N ARG A 159 1.40 -4.18 16.84
CA ARG A 159 2.35 -3.76 15.78
C ARG A 159 2.77 -2.30 15.94
N PHE A 160 1.82 -1.41 16.27
CA PHE A 160 2.10 -0.01 16.55
C PHE A 160 3.06 0.16 17.74
N LEU A 161 2.81 -0.53 18.84
CA LEU A 161 3.67 -0.49 20.03
C LEU A 161 5.06 -1.05 19.77
N LEU A 162 5.17 -2.15 19.01
CA LEU A 162 6.46 -2.72 18.62
C LEU A 162 7.25 -1.74 17.75
N LYS A 163 6.64 -1.19 16.68
CA LYS A 163 7.30 -0.21 15.80
C LYS A 163 7.80 1.01 16.57
N ARG A 164 7.01 1.52 17.52
CA ARG A 164 7.37 2.71 18.31
C ARG A 164 8.62 2.52 19.17
N ARG A 165 8.98 1.28 19.51
CA ARG A 165 10.18 0.93 20.30
C ARG A 165 11.44 0.78 19.44
N LEU A 166 11.30 0.68 18.12
CA LEU A 166 12.42 0.47 17.21
C LEU A 166 13.13 1.80 16.90
N PRO A 167 14.47 1.79 16.72
CA PRO A 167 15.20 2.93 16.19
C PRO A 167 14.78 3.24 14.75
N HIS A 168 15.07 4.46 14.29
CA HIS A 168 14.75 4.93 12.93
C HIS A 168 13.26 4.78 12.54
N ARG A 169 12.36 4.83 13.53
CA ARG A 169 10.92 4.52 13.36
C ARG A 169 10.22 5.23 12.19
N ASP A 170 10.66 6.44 11.86
CA ASP A 170 10.09 7.27 10.79
C ASP A 170 10.54 6.81 9.40
N LEU A 171 11.61 6.02 9.31
CA LEU A 171 12.18 5.44 8.08
C LEU A 171 11.80 3.96 7.90
N LEU A 172 11.12 3.35 8.90
CA LEU A 172 10.82 1.92 8.88
C LEU A 172 9.68 1.57 7.93
N VAL A 173 9.98 0.69 6.98
CA VAL A 173 9.04 0.09 6.04
C VAL A 173 8.95 -1.42 6.28
N PRO A 174 7.75 -1.97 6.56
CA PRO A 174 7.57 -3.39 6.79
C PRO A 174 7.82 -4.18 5.50
N VAL A 175 8.66 -5.21 5.59
CA VAL A 175 8.93 -6.15 4.48
C VAL A 175 8.40 -7.56 4.77
N GLY A 176 7.96 -7.81 6.00
CA GLY A 176 7.30 -9.03 6.41
C GLY A 176 6.49 -8.83 7.70
N ASN A 177 6.07 -9.95 8.30
CA ASN A 177 5.26 -9.94 9.51
C ASN A 177 6.05 -9.52 10.76
N ILE A 178 7.38 -9.70 10.76
CA ILE A 178 8.24 -9.47 11.93
C ILE A 178 9.48 -8.63 11.62
N THR A 179 9.54 -8.07 10.41
CA THR A 179 10.75 -7.43 9.88
C THR A 179 10.40 -6.11 9.21
N TYR A 180 11.21 -5.09 9.51
CA TYR A 180 11.20 -3.80 8.87
C TYR A 180 12.54 -3.54 8.17
N THR A 181 12.51 -2.66 7.19
CA THR A 181 13.70 -2.12 6.54
C THR A 181 13.75 -0.62 6.71
N PHE A 182 14.94 -0.05 6.70
CA PHE A 182 15.16 1.39 6.68
C PHE A 182 16.26 1.74 5.69
N CYS A 183 16.26 3.00 5.25
CA CYS A 183 17.32 3.57 4.45
C CYS A 183 17.65 4.96 5.02
N ILE A 184 18.92 5.19 5.33
CA ILE A 184 19.43 6.49 5.78
C ILE A 184 20.16 7.12 4.59
N PRO A 185 19.66 8.25 4.06
CA PRO A 185 20.33 8.96 2.98
C PRO A 185 21.47 9.82 3.55
N GLU A 186 22.71 9.37 3.37
CA GLU A 186 23.93 10.17 3.60
C GLU A 186 24.57 10.48 2.23
N ASP A 187 25.90 10.46 2.11
CA ASP A 187 26.58 10.54 0.80
C ASP A 187 26.31 9.28 -0.04
N ASP A 188 26.31 8.13 0.63
CA ASP A 188 25.82 6.84 0.15
C ASP A 188 24.59 6.42 0.97
N TYR A 189 23.93 5.33 0.58
CA TYR A 189 22.79 4.82 1.33
C TYR A 189 23.23 3.79 2.36
N THR A 190 22.91 4.03 3.63
CA THR A 190 22.94 2.96 4.64
C THR A 190 21.57 2.30 4.69
N VAL A 191 21.52 1.05 4.22
CA VAL A 191 20.29 0.27 4.16
C VAL A 191 20.36 -0.84 5.20
N GLY A 192 19.31 -0.98 6.00
CA GLY A 192 19.28 -1.98 7.06
C GLY A 192 17.94 -2.67 7.20
N GLU A 193 18.01 -3.85 7.80
CA GLU A 193 16.88 -4.66 8.23
C GLU A 193 16.87 -4.66 9.77
N ILE A 194 15.68 -4.55 10.35
CA ILE A 194 15.46 -4.65 11.78
C ILE A 194 14.27 -5.55 12.06
N ASP A 195 14.45 -6.55 12.92
CA ASP A 195 13.35 -7.37 13.39
C ASP A 195 12.56 -6.70 14.54
N ILE A 196 11.40 -7.25 14.89
CA ILE A 196 10.58 -6.76 16.01
C ILE A 196 11.28 -6.83 17.39
N PHE A 197 12.40 -7.55 17.49
CA PHE A 197 13.21 -7.65 18.71
C PHE A 197 14.35 -6.62 18.74
N GLY A 198 14.50 -5.83 17.68
CA GLY A 198 15.52 -4.79 17.57
C GLY A 198 16.87 -5.30 17.08
N LYS A 199 16.97 -6.53 16.55
CA LYS A 199 18.20 -7.02 15.93
C LYS A 199 18.35 -6.35 14.56
N ILE A 200 19.48 -5.67 14.38
CA ILE A 200 19.78 -4.88 13.17
C ILE A 200 20.84 -5.59 12.33
N SER A 201 20.62 -5.63 11.01
CA SER A 201 21.66 -5.87 10.01
C SER A 201 21.68 -4.69 9.04
N GLN A 202 22.86 -4.25 8.61
CA GLN A 202 22.98 -3.10 7.70
C GLN A 202 24.12 -3.27 6.72
N ILE A 203 23.98 -2.64 5.56
CA ILE A 203 24.95 -2.57 4.48
C ILE A 203 25.00 -1.15 3.94
N SER A 204 26.19 -0.72 3.50
CA SER A 204 26.34 0.53 2.75
C SER A 204 26.22 0.24 1.26
N ILE A 205 25.48 1.08 0.54
CA ILE A 205 25.19 0.94 -0.88
C ILE A 205 25.55 2.26 -1.56
N PRO A 206 26.45 2.24 -2.57
CA PRO A 206 26.76 3.42 -3.33
C PRO A 206 25.51 3.98 -4.01
N ARG A 207 25.29 5.29 -3.95
CA ARG A 207 24.12 5.89 -4.61
C ARG A 207 24.18 5.73 -6.13
N ALA A 208 25.37 5.88 -6.71
CA ALA A 208 25.57 5.78 -8.15
C ALA A 208 26.94 5.20 -8.48
N ASP A 209 27.01 4.45 -9.58
CA ASP A 209 28.29 4.10 -10.20
C ASP A 209 29.03 5.37 -10.63
N SER A 210 30.33 5.44 -10.34
CA SER A 210 31.20 6.57 -10.70
C SER A 210 31.31 6.83 -12.21
N SER A 211 30.83 5.90 -13.04
CA SER A 211 30.76 6.02 -14.51
C SER A 211 29.54 6.80 -15.02
N ILE A 212 28.59 7.14 -14.14
CA ILE A 212 27.38 7.86 -14.50
C ILE A 212 27.57 9.35 -14.20
N GLU A 213 27.40 10.18 -15.24
CA GLU A 213 27.49 11.64 -15.13
C GLU A 213 26.37 12.20 -14.22
N PRO A 214 26.69 13.13 -13.29
CA PRO A 214 25.71 13.72 -12.37
C PRO A 214 24.50 14.36 -13.07
N GLU A 215 24.69 14.96 -14.24
CA GLU A 215 23.65 15.61 -15.02
C GLU A 215 22.59 14.61 -15.50
N ILE A 216 23.01 13.37 -15.83
CA ILE A 216 22.09 12.30 -16.21
C ILE A 216 21.27 11.85 -15.01
N ILE A 217 21.88 11.77 -13.82
CA ILE A 217 21.18 11.43 -12.58
C ILE A 217 20.12 12.48 -12.26
N GLU A 218 20.43 13.77 -12.35
CA GLU A 218 19.48 14.85 -12.10
C GLU A 218 18.29 14.81 -13.07
N MET A 219 18.55 14.55 -14.35
CA MET A 219 17.49 14.37 -15.35
C MET A 219 16.58 13.18 -15.02
N ILE A 220 17.15 12.05 -14.60
CA ILE A 220 16.39 10.87 -14.20
C ILE A 220 15.56 11.16 -12.94
N ASP A 221 16.17 11.76 -11.90
CA ASP A 221 15.50 12.14 -10.65
C ASP A 221 14.30 13.06 -10.92
N SER A 222 14.44 14.02 -11.85
CA SER A 222 13.34 14.89 -12.26
C SER A 222 12.17 14.09 -12.86
N LYS A 223 12.46 13.19 -13.82
CA LYS A 223 11.44 12.31 -14.43
C LYS A 223 10.77 11.39 -13.40
N ILE A 224 11.54 10.83 -12.47
CA ILE A 224 11.00 9.98 -11.40
C ILE A 224 10.05 10.79 -10.50
N LYS A 225 10.47 11.98 -10.06
CA LYS A 225 9.68 12.88 -9.20
C LYS A 225 8.36 13.31 -9.83
N GLU A 226 8.35 13.55 -11.14
CA GLU A 226 7.14 13.92 -11.88
C GLU A 226 6.22 12.72 -12.17
N SER A 227 6.72 11.51 -11.99
CA SER A 227 5.99 10.27 -12.25
C SER A 227 5.49 9.59 -10.97
N MET A 228 4.63 8.59 -11.16
CA MET A 228 4.20 7.69 -10.08
C MET A 228 5.35 6.83 -9.51
N LEU A 229 6.49 6.77 -10.19
CA LEU A 229 7.65 5.98 -9.78
C LEU A 229 8.30 6.53 -8.51
N SER A 230 8.11 7.83 -8.22
CA SER A 230 8.55 8.46 -6.96
C SER A 230 8.05 7.75 -5.70
N HIS A 231 6.93 7.02 -5.78
CA HIS A 231 6.43 6.21 -4.68
C HIS A 231 7.12 4.84 -4.53
N LEU A 232 7.72 4.33 -5.60
CA LEU A 232 8.40 3.03 -5.64
C LEU A 232 9.92 3.17 -5.50
N LEU A 233 10.47 4.32 -5.92
CA LEU A 233 11.89 4.66 -5.93
C LEU A 233 12.14 5.87 -5.00
N GLU A 234 12.00 5.64 -3.71
CA GLU A 234 12.23 6.68 -2.70
C GLU A 234 13.73 6.94 -2.52
N TYR A 235 14.54 5.88 -2.62
CA TYR A 235 16.00 5.93 -2.50
C TYR A 235 16.65 5.33 -3.77
N PRO A 236 16.66 6.06 -4.90
CA PRO A 236 17.12 5.51 -6.17
C PRO A 236 18.64 5.28 -6.19
N VAL A 237 19.03 4.06 -6.52
CA VAL A 237 20.41 3.61 -6.78
C VAL A 237 20.60 3.42 -8.28
N TYR A 238 21.70 3.95 -8.79
CA TYR A 238 22.02 4.02 -10.22
C TYR A 238 23.21 3.12 -10.55
N THR A 239 22.97 2.11 -11.38
CA THR A 239 24.02 1.15 -11.80
C THR A 239 24.10 1.06 -13.31
N MET A 240 25.31 0.95 -13.86
CA MET A 240 25.53 0.82 -15.30
C MET A 240 25.57 -0.67 -15.69
N GLU A 241 24.60 -1.13 -16.47
CA GLU A 241 24.57 -2.53 -16.95
C GLU A 241 24.42 -2.55 -18.48
N LYS A 242 25.44 -3.09 -19.16
CA LYS A 242 25.45 -3.26 -20.63
C LYS A 242 25.10 -1.97 -21.41
N GLY A 243 25.55 -0.81 -20.92
CA GLY A 243 25.33 0.49 -21.54
C GLY A 243 23.98 1.15 -21.22
N THR A 244 23.12 0.49 -20.43
CA THR A 244 21.87 1.05 -19.93
C THR A 244 22.01 1.39 -18.45
N ILE A 245 21.39 2.48 -17.99
CA ILE A 245 21.34 2.79 -16.57
C ILE A 245 20.18 2.00 -15.95
N VAL A 246 20.49 1.15 -15.00
CA VAL A 246 19.52 0.39 -14.19
C VAL A 246 19.33 1.12 -12.87
N ILE A 247 18.07 1.44 -12.59
CA ILE A 247 17.62 2.19 -11.42
C ILE A 247 16.84 1.23 -10.52
N ARG A 248 17.24 1.16 -9.25
CA ARG A 248 16.65 0.31 -8.23
C ARG A 248 16.42 1.15 -6.97
N ASP A 249 15.46 0.80 -6.13
CA ASP A 249 15.41 1.39 -4.78
C ASP A 249 16.54 0.78 -3.93
N ALA A 250 17.20 1.53 -3.05
CA ALA A 250 18.32 1.05 -2.25
C ALA A 250 17.95 -0.19 -1.40
N ARG A 251 16.68 -0.29 -0.96
CA ARG A 251 16.14 -1.44 -0.23
C ARG A 251 16.09 -2.72 -1.08
N TYR A 252 16.24 -2.61 -2.41
CA TYR A 252 16.31 -3.74 -3.35
C TYR A 252 17.36 -4.79 -2.97
N SER A 253 18.46 -4.34 -2.37
CA SER A 253 19.58 -5.16 -1.91
C SER A 253 19.22 -6.14 -0.78
N LEU A 254 18.19 -5.82 0.01
CA LEU A 254 17.74 -6.65 1.14
C LEU A 254 16.75 -7.74 0.71
N PHE A 255 16.15 -7.63 -0.48
CA PHE A 255 15.20 -8.62 -0.94
C PHE A 255 15.92 -9.85 -1.54
N PRO A 256 15.43 -11.08 -1.26
CA PRO A 256 15.92 -12.27 -1.93
C PRO A 256 15.84 -12.12 -3.45
N LYS A 257 16.80 -12.68 -4.19
CA LYS A 257 16.81 -12.61 -5.67
C LYS A 257 15.52 -13.17 -6.31
N SER A 258 14.84 -14.08 -5.61
CA SER A 258 13.55 -14.68 -6.01
C SER A 258 12.32 -13.81 -5.72
N SER A 259 12.50 -12.63 -5.10
CA SER A 259 11.40 -11.75 -4.73
C SER A 259 10.75 -11.12 -5.97
N ARG A 260 9.43 -11.36 -6.13
CA ARG A 260 8.58 -10.72 -7.15
C ARG A 260 8.41 -9.20 -6.98
N PHE A 261 8.94 -8.64 -5.89
CA PHE A 261 8.91 -7.20 -5.61
C PHE A 261 10.18 -6.49 -6.08
N ARG A 262 11.07 -7.21 -6.78
CA ARG A 262 12.21 -6.64 -7.50
C ARG A 262 11.71 -6.00 -8.79
N PHE A 263 11.46 -4.70 -8.74
CA PHE A 263 11.25 -3.89 -9.92
C PHE A 263 12.55 -3.19 -10.28
N GLU A 264 12.88 -3.20 -11.56
CA GLU A 264 14.02 -2.49 -12.13
C GLU A 264 13.47 -1.53 -13.16
N ILE A 265 13.96 -0.29 -13.11
CA ILE A 265 13.65 0.73 -14.09
C ILE A 265 14.93 0.97 -14.89
N PHE A 266 14.77 1.04 -16.18
CA PHE A 266 15.86 1.23 -17.11
C PHE A 266 15.76 2.62 -17.71
N PHE A 267 16.90 3.27 -17.85
CA PHE A 267 17.02 4.54 -18.54
C PHE A 267 17.94 4.37 -19.75
N ASP A 268 17.35 4.59 -20.92
CA ASP A 268 18.01 4.58 -22.21
C ASP A 268 18.63 5.95 -22.46
N LYS A 269 19.97 6.02 -22.48
CA LYS A 269 20.71 7.29 -22.66
C LYS A 269 20.47 7.92 -24.03
N ASP A 270 20.31 7.10 -25.07
CA ASP A 270 20.22 7.58 -26.44
C ASP A 270 18.84 8.19 -26.72
N THR A 271 17.78 7.58 -26.17
CA THR A 271 16.41 8.05 -26.36
C THR A 271 15.92 8.98 -25.24
N GLY A 272 16.60 8.99 -24.08
CA GLY A 272 16.18 9.74 -22.90
C GLY A 272 14.88 9.22 -22.25
N THR A 273 14.53 7.94 -22.49
CA THR A 273 13.27 7.34 -22.03
C THR A 273 13.48 6.41 -20.84
N LEU A 274 12.56 6.49 -19.87
CA LEU A 274 12.42 5.49 -18.81
C LEU A 274 11.55 4.34 -19.31
N PHE A 275 11.94 3.11 -18.99
CA PHE A 275 11.16 1.94 -19.31
C PHE A 275 11.34 0.86 -18.25
N MET A 276 10.42 -0.11 -18.24
CA MET A 276 10.54 -1.34 -17.47
C MET A 276 10.44 -2.56 -18.37
N GLU A 277 11.08 -3.65 -17.97
CA GLU A 277 10.91 -4.95 -18.62
C GLU A 277 9.91 -5.81 -17.82
N LEU A 278 8.77 -6.10 -18.43
CA LEU A 278 7.74 -6.96 -17.86
C LEU A 278 7.55 -8.20 -18.74
N ALA A 279 7.88 -9.38 -18.19
CA ALA A 279 7.78 -10.66 -18.90
C ALA A 279 8.47 -10.64 -20.28
N GLY A 280 9.66 -10.02 -20.35
CA GLY A 280 10.46 -9.90 -21.58
C GLY A 280 9.96 -8.84 -22.57
N ARG A 281 9.03 -7.96 -22.16
CA ARG A 281 8.54 -6.84 -22.98
C ARG A 281 8.94 -5.50 -22.38
N ARG A 282 9.44 -4.60 -23.22
CA ARG A 282 9.67 -3.19 -22.89
C ARG A 282 8.33 -2.46 -22.76
N VAL A 283 8.15 -1.76 -21.63
CA VAL A 283 7.03 -0.87 -21.36
C VAL A 283 7.61 0.50 -21.01
N ASP A 284 7.42 1.46 -21.90
CA ASP A 284 7.85 2.84 -21.65
C ASP A 284 6.95 3.47 -20.57
N LEU A 285 7.57 4.26 -19.68
CA LEU A 285 6.96 4.84 -18.48
C LEU A 285 6.68 6.34 -18.64
#